data_AF-A0A1G0PFW4-F1
#
_entry.id   AF-A0A1G0PFW4-F1
#
_cell.length_a   1.000
_cell.length_b   1.000
_cell.length_c   1.000
_cell.angle_alpha   90.00
_cell.angle_beta   90.00
_cell.angle_gamma   90.00
#
_symmetry.space_group_name_H-M   'P 1'
#
loop_
_entity.id
_entity.type
_entity.pdbx_description
1 polymer ?
#
loop_
_entity_poly.entity_id
_entity_poly.type
_entity_poly.pdbx_seq_one_letter_code
_entity_poly.pdbx_strand_id
1 'polypeptide(L)'
;MPGYKIYNKVIPEILNNIDSTLSYWQSSPFGNETDPNSFNSGNTHQWDIWSRWIDYENVKYDQSLFVTEFGFQGPANQDTFEKYIPKENRKIHDKVFEFHNKQVEGPERINRFLSGHLPLNTNWEDYLYLTQLNQGFALKTCLEHWRTNGRTNGSLIWQLNDCWPVTSWAIVDSELHPKLAYHFVKNIFSQQIVFFSKNKNKIDINLQNQNRKDFEGRLRINLIDVSSGKVVKEIIKRIIIRANSKITADNISSDIFNENKNIIVIASLFNNDGSLVNTNYYNEQSWKYFKADEAKISLRISGKDPKKQISVKTNKPAYFVDLYTPGIVFDKRGFTILPGEEMIVNITGKNVSEIKTNDIKIFSLNNYL
;
A
#
# COMPACT_ATOMS: atom_id res chain seq x y z
N MET A 1 -5.46 -30.83 23.92
CA MET A 1 -4.71 -30.08 22.89
C MET A 1 -3.22 -30.24 23.15
N PRO A 2 -2.41 -30.68 22.18
CA PRO A 2 -0.94 -30.71 22.30
C PRO A 2 -0.41 -29.35 22.76
N GLY A 3 0.55 -29.35 23.69
CA GLY A 3 1.16 -28.12 24.20
C GLY A 3 0.34 -27.32 25.23
N TYR A 4 -0.89 -27.73 25.60
CA TYR A 4 -1.72 -26.96 26.55
C TYR A 4 -0.98 -26.59 27.86
N LYS A 5 -0.31 -27.56 28.50
CA LYS A 5 0.50 -27.33 29.71
C LYS A 5 1.66 -26.37 29.48
N ILE A 6 2.24 -26.38 28.28
CA ILE A 6 3.36 -25.49 27.92
C ILE A 6 2.86 -24.05 27.88
N TYR A 7 1.79 -23.79 27.11
CA TYR A 7 1.28 -22.44 26.88
C TYR A 7 0.51 -21.86 28.07
N ASN A 8 -0.21 -22.67 28.86
CA ASN A 8 -1.06 -22.15 29.95
C ASN A 8 -0.44 -22.26 31.34
N LYS A 9 0.68 -22.96 31.49
CA LYS A 9 1.31 -23.17 32.80
C LYS A 9 2.81 -22.91 32.78
N VAL A 10 3.57 -23.68 32.01
CA VAL A 10 5.04 -23.65 32.07
C VAL A 10 5.60 -22.28 31.65
N ILE A 11 5.18 -21.75 30.50
CA ILE A 11 5.68 -20.44 30.03
C ILE A 11 5.23 -19.30 30.97
N PRO A 12 3.93 -19.17 31.34
CA PRO A 12 3.49 -18.15 32.29
C PRO A 12 4.22 -18.20 33.64
N GLU A 13 4.42 -19.40 34.22
CA GLU A 13 5.12 -19.57 35.49
C GLU A 13 6.58 -19.10 35.40
N ILE A 14 7.28 -19.47 34.32
CA ILE A 14 8.67 -19.02 34.08
C ILE A 14 8.71 -17.50 33.93
N LEU A 15 7.84 -16.92 33.12
CA LEU A 15 7.82 -15.47 32.89
C LEU A 15 7.48 -14.70 34.17
N ASN A 16 6.47 -15.12 34.93
CA ASN A 16 6.11 -14.47 36.19
C ASN A 16 7.22 -14.53 37.24
N ASN A 17 8.03 -15.60 37.25
CA ASN A 17 9.19 -15.72 38.15
C ASN A 17 10.36 -14.81 37.74
N ILE A 18 10.46 -14.45 36.46
CA ILE A 18 11.54 -13.60 35.92
C ILE A 18 11.13 -12.12 35.94
N ASP A 19 9.95 -11.82 35.40
CA ASP A 19 9.38 -10.48 35.30
C ASP A 19 7.85 -10.55 35.24
N SER A 20 7.21 -10.27 36.38
CA SER A 20 5.74 -10.24 36.49
C SER A 20 5.11 -8.94 35.97
N THR A 21 5.89 -7.99 35.43
CA THR A 21 5.37 -6.72 34.92
C THR A 21 4.90 -6.81 33.48
N LEU A 22 5.35 -7.83 32.74
CA LEU A 22 4.98 -8.07 31.35
C LEU A 22 3.76 -8.97 31.25
N SER A 23 2.83 -8.59 30.37
CA SER A 23 1.69 -9.45 30.04
C SER A 23 2.13 -10.60 29.13
N TYR A 24 1.67 -11.80 29.45
CA TYR A 24 1.81 -12.98 28.59
C TYR A 24 0.51 -13.25 27.84
N TRP A 25 0.64 -13.66 26.57
CA TRP A 25 -0.48 -14.02 25.70
C TRP A 25 -0.25 -15.43 25.15
N GLN A 26 -1.10 -16.38 25.54
CA GLN A 26 -0.87 -17.82 25.36
C GLN A 26 -0.81 -18.33 23.92
N SER A 27 -1.41 -17.62 22.97
CA SER A 27 -1.45 -18.02 21.56
C SER A 27 -1.79 -16.84 20.67
N SER A 28 -1.35 -16.88 19.41
CA SER A 28 -1.84 -15.98 18.37
C SER A 28 -2.36 -16.86 17.22
N PRO A 29 -3.66 -16.82 16.90
CA PRO A 29 -4.71 -16.04 17.54
C PRO A 29 -5.12 -16.63 18.90
N PHE A 30 -5.83 -15.83 19.70
CA PHE A 30 -6.50 -16.30 20.90
C PHE A 30 -7.69 -15.38 21.24
N GLY A 31 -8.79 -15.98 21.67
CA GLY A 31 -9.98 -15.33 22.19
C GLY A 31 -10.63 -16.20 23.26
N ASN A 32 -11.55 -15.62 24.03
CA ASN A 32 -12.30 -16.31 25.09
C ASN A 32 -13.52 -17.08 24.56
N GLU A 33 -13.80 -16.99 23.26
CA GLU A 33 -14.87 -17.75 22.62
C GLU A 33 -14.46 -19.19 22.32
N THR A 34 -15.43 -20.02 21.89
CA THR A 34 -15.16 -21.37 21.38
C THR A 34 -14.19 -21.37 20.21
N ASP A 35 -14.29 -20.37 19.31
CA ASP A 35 -13.32 -20.14 18.25
C ASP A 35 -12.24 -19.15 18.76
N PRO A 36 -10.98 -19.58 18.92
CA PRO A 36 -9.91 -18.69 19.35
C PRO A 36 -9.59 -17.57 18.35
N ASN A 37 -10.12 -17.63 17.12
CA ASN A 37 -9.99 -16.59 16.09
C ASN A 37 -11.23 -15.68 15.98
N SER A 38 -12.15 -15.74 16.95
CA SER A 38 -13.39 -14.95 16.96
C SER A 38 -13.14 -13.44 17.03
N PHE A 39 -14.02 -12.67 16.38
CA PHE A 39 -13.97 -11.19 16.41
C PHE A 39 -14.50 -10.57 17.72
N ASN A 40 -15.00 -11.39 18.65
CA ASN A 40 -15.63 -10.91 19.88
C ASN A 40 -14.65 -10.77 21.06
N SER A 41 -13.50 -11.44 21.02
CA SER A 41 -12.50 -11.34 22.08
C SER A 41 -11.09 -11.63 21.58
N GLY A 42 -10.10 -10.94 22.16
CA GLY A 42 -8.68 -11.16 21.87
C GLY A 42 -8.24 -10.69 20.48
N ASN A 43 -7.38 -11.48 19.84
CA ASN A 43 -6.74 -11.15 18.56
C ASN A 43 -7.05 -12.15 17.46
N THR A 44 -7.10 -11.65 16.22
CA THR A 44 -7.48 -12.39 15.03
C THR A 44 -6.32 -12.54 14.05
N HIS A 45 -6.26 -13.69 13.39
CA HIS A 45 -5.59 -13.92 12.11
C HIS A 45 -6.62 -13.83 10.99
N GLN A 46 -6.59 -12.73 10.23
CA GLN A 46 -7.49 -12.50 9.11
C GLN A 46 -6.87 -13.06 7.83
N TRP A 47 -7.16 -14.33 7.56
CA TRP A 47 -6.73 -15.09 6.38
C TRP A 47 -7.88 -15.49 5.44
N ASP A 48 -9.09 -14.97 5.68
CA ASP A 48 -10.17 -15.11 4.70
C ASP A 48 -9.80 -14.38 3.41
N ILE A 49 -9.38 -13.12 3.57
CA ILE A 49 -8.67 -12.38 2.54
C ILE A 49 -7.39 -13.15 2.22
N TRP A 50 -7.07 -13.24 0.93
CA TRP A 50 -5.96 -14.04 0.40
C TRP A 50 -6.16 -15.56 0.50
N SER A 51 -6.07 -16.18 1.68
CA SER A 51 -5.96 -17.65 1.79
C SER A 51 -7.28 -18.38 1.48
N ARG A 52 -8.43 -17.81 1.88
CA ARG A 52 -9.77 -18.29 1.49
C ARG A 52 -10.31 -17.64 0.20
N TRP A 53 -9.44 -17.05 -0.60
CA TRP A 53 -9.79 -16.43 -1.89
C TRP A 53 -10.81 -15.27 -1.79
N ILE A 54 -11.04 -14.73 -0.58
CA ILE A 54 -11.90 -13.56 -0.41
C ILE A 54 -11.16 -12.31 -0.88
N ASP A 55 -11.87 -11.46 -1.60
CA ASP A 55 -11.34 -10.20 -2.10
C ASP A 55 -11.09 -9.20 -0.96
N TYR A 56 -9.99 -8.44 -1.02
CA TYR A 56 -9.60 -7.51 0.04
C TYR A 56 -10.62 -6.38 0.26
N GLU A 57 -11.49 -6.07 -0.70
CA GLU A 57 -12.59 -5.11 -0.50
C GLU A 57 -13.63 -5.59 0.53
N ASN A 58 -13.68 -6.89 0.82
CA ASN A 58 -14.55 -7.44 1.86
C ASN A 58 -14.05 -7.17 3.27
N VAL A 59 -12.87 -6.57 3.45
CA VAL A 59 -12.37 -6.16 4.76
C VAL A 59 -13.35 -5.24 5.49
N LYS A 60 -14.21 -4.50 4.76
CA LYS A 60 -15.29 -3.69 5.33
C LYS A 60 -16.25 -4.47 6.25
N TYR A 61 -16.33 -5.79 6.09
CA TYR A 61 -17.14 -6.68 6.92
C TYR A 61 -16.35 -7.29 8.10
N ASP A 62 -15.03 -7.14 8.13
CA ASP A 62 -14.20 -7.61 9.24
C ASP A 62 -14.43 -6.74 10.48
N GLN A 63 -14.63 -7.41 11.62
CA GLN A 63 -14.95 -6.79 12.91
C GLN A 63 -13.91 -7.15 13.98
N SER A 64 -12.69 -7.49 13.60
CA SER A 64 -11.64 -7.90 14.53
C SER A 64 -11.29 -6.78 15.52
N LEU A 65 -11.03 -7.13 16.79
CA LEU A 65 -10.60 -6.18 17.82
C LEU A 65 -9.13 -5.81 17.69
N PHE A 66 -8.28 -6.79 17.35
CA PHE A 66 -6.87 -6.60 17.06
C PHE A 66 -6.45 -7.65 16.02
N VAL A 67 -5.92 -7.22 14.88
CA VAL A 67 -5.45 -8.13 13.83
C VAL A 67 -3.96 -8.37 14.00
N THR A 68 -3.57 -9.56 14.44
CA THR A 68 -2.14 -9.91 14.59
C THR A 68 -1.53 -10.53 13.33
N GLU A 69 -2.35 -11.01 12.40
CA GLU A 69 -1.89 -11.46 11.08
C GLU A 69 -2.93 -11.17 10.01
N PHE A 70 -2.47 -10.65 8.88
CA PHE A 70 -3.16 -10.59 7.60
C PHE A 70 -2.12 -10.31 6.52
N GLY A 71 -2.35 -10.70 5.28
CA GLY A 71 -1.35 -10.43 4.24
C GLY A 71 -1.88 -10.56 2.83
N PHE A 72 -1.09 -10.03 1.90
CA PHE A 72 -1.28 -10.24 0.47
C PHE A 72 0.07 -10.52 -0.20
N GLN A 73 0.18 -11.51 -1.10
CA GLN A 73 1.46 -11.75 -1.76
C GLN A 73 1.75 -10.72 -2.85
N GLY A 74 3.03 -10.42 -3.00
CA GLY A 74 3.62 -9.72 -4.13
C GLY A 74 5.02 -10.25 -4.41
N PRO A 75 5.47 -10.24 -5.68
CA PRO A 75 6.80 -10.71 -6.03
C PRO A 75 7.88 -9.84 -5.37
N ALA A 76 9.08 -10.41 -5.15
CA ALA A 76 10.26 -9.62 -4.82
C ALA A 76 10.54 -8.52 -5.87
N ASN A 77 11.39 -7.54 -5.54
CA ASN A 77 11.75 -6.51 -6.52
C ASN A 77 12.42 -7.12 -7.75
N GLN A 78 12.27 -6.46 -8.89
CA GLN A 78 12.83 -6.90 -10.16
C GLN A 78 14.34 -7.20 -10.02
N ASP A 79 15.11 -6.32 -9.40
CA ASP A 79 16.54 -6.53 -9.14
C ASP A 79 16.84 -7.81 -8.35
N THR A 80 16.03 -8.09 -7.33
CA THR A 80 16.17 -9.28 -6.51
C THR A 80 15.92 -10.52 -7.36
N PHE A 81 14.83 -10.58 -8.12
CA PHE A 81 14.61 -11.75 -8.97
C PHE A 81 15.61 -11.87 -10.11
N GLU A 82 15.98 -10.79 -10.76
CA GLU A 82 16.91 -10.83 -11.88
C GLU A 82 18.34 -11.23 -11.45
N LYS A 83 18.69 -11.03 -10.19
CA LYS A 83 19.93 -11.54 -9.59
C LYS A 83 19.96 -13.06 -9.44
N TYR A 84 18.81 -13.70 -9.19
CA TYR A 84 18.73 -15.13 -8.84
C TYR A 84 18.00 -16.00 -9.88
N ILE A 85 17.27 -15.40 -10.82
CA ILE A 85 16.54 -16.08 -11.90
C ILE A 85 17.25 -15.80 -13.24
N PRO A 86 17.77 -16.85 -13.92
CA PRO A 86 18.37 -16.73 -15.25
C PRO A 86 17.42 -16.08 -16.26
N LYS A 87 17.97 -15.37 -17.25
CA LYS A 87 17.19 -14.55 -18.19
C LYS A 87 16.14 -15.37 -18.97
N GLU A 88 16.49 -16.60 -19.34
CA GLU A 88 15.64 -17.55 -20.04
C GLU A 88 14.41 -18.00 -19.23
N ASN A 89 14.48 -17.91 -17.90
CA ASN A 89 13.42 -18.29 -16.96
C ASN A 89 12.55 -17.13 -16.48
N ARG A 90 12.80 -15.90 -16.96
CA ARG A 90 12.06 -14.69 -16.57
C ARG A 90 10.72 -14.61 -17.30
N LYS A 91 9.85 -15.57 -17.03
CA LYS A 91 8.48 -15.67 -17.55
C LYS A 91 7.56 -16.08 -16.41
N ILE A 92 6.35 -15.55 -16.40
CA ILE A 92 5.40 -15.75 -15.29
C ILE A 92 4.92 -17.20 -15.13
N HIS A 93 5.07 -18.03 -16.16
CA HIS A 93 4.71 -19.46 -16.17
C HIS A 93 5.95 -20.37 -16.20
N ASP A 94 7.13 -19.82 -15.93
CA ASP A 94 8.34 -20.63 -15.84
C ASP A 94 8.39 -21.37 -14.50
N LYS A 95 8.77 -22.64 -14.52
CA LYS A 95 8.86 -23.48 -13.33
C LYS A 95 9.82 -22.92 -12.27
N VAL A 96 10.89 -22.23 -12.68
CA VAL A 96 11.83 -21.59 -11.76
C VAL A 96 11.17 -20.43 -11.05
N PHE A 97 10.40 -19.59 -11.77
CA PHE A 97 9.68 -18.49 -11.14
C PHE A 97 8.58 -19.00 -10.20
N GLU A 98 7.77 -19.97 -10.63
CA GLU A 98 6.73 -20.58 -9.80
C GLU A 98 7.32 -21.27 -8.56
N PHE A 99 8.50 -21.91 -8.67
CA PHE A 99 9.20 -22.49 -7.52
C PHE A 99 9.55 -21.44 -6.46
N HIS A 100 9.78 -20.19 -6.85
CA HIS A 100 9.96 -19.07 -5.92
C HIS A 100 8.63 -18.54 -5.36
N ASN A 101 7.54 -19.31 -5.39
CA ASN A 101 6.37 -19.12 -4.56
C ASN A 101 6.09 -20.42 -3.79
N LYS A 102 6.05 -20.35 -2.45
CA LYS A 102 5.83 -21.53 -1.60
C LYS A 102 4.40 -21.68 -1.10
N GLN A 103 3.54 -20.71 -1.40
CA GLN A 103 2.13 -20.83 -1.11
C GLN A 103 1.50 -21.83 -2.08
N VAL A 104 0.77 -22.81 -1.54
CA VAL A 104 -0.08 -23.69 -2.34
C VAL A 104 -1.01 -22.82 -3.18
N GLU A 105 -1.07 -23.06 -4.49
CA GLU A 105 -1.88 -22.29 -5.45
C GLU A 105 -1.59 -20.75 -5.37
N GLY A 106 -0.34 -20.38 -5.06
CA GLY A 106 0.10 -18.99 -4.94
C GLY A 106 -0.01 -18.20 -6.25
N PRO A 107 0.62 -18.64 -7.35
CA PRO A 107 0.51 -17.97 -8.66
C PRO A 107 -0.93 -17.77 -9.13
N GLU A 108 -1.80 -18.74 -8.91
CA GLU A 108 -3.22 -18.72 -9.28
C GLU A 108 -3.98 -17.66 -8.47
N ARG A 109 -3.70 -17.54 -7.16
CA ARG A 109 -4.26 -16.46 -6.33
C ARG A 109 -3.83 -15.08 -6.84
N ILE A 110 -2.53 -14.89 -7.11
CA ILE A 110 -2.01 -13.61 -7.62
C ILE A 110 -2.76 -13.21 -8.89
N ASN A 111 -2.90 -14.14 -9.84
CA ASN A 111 -3.58 -13.89 -11.11
C ASN A 111 -5.07 -13.57 -10.92
N ARG A 112 -5.78 -14.35 -10.08
CA ARG A 112 -7.19 -14.10 -9.74
C ARG A 112 -7.35 -12.71 -9.17
N PHE A 113 -6.55 -12.36 -8.17
CA PHE A 113 -6.71 -11.08 -7.49
C PHE A 113 -6.27 -9.90 -8.34
N LEU A 114 -5.21 -10.05 -9.13
CA LEU A 114 -4.78 -9.01 -10.07
C LEU A 114 -5.91 -8.71 -11.05
N SER A 115 -6.48 -9.75 -11.67
CA SER A 115 -7.58 -9.63 -12.63
C SER A 115 -8.85 -9.01 -12.04
N GLY A 116 -9.01 -9.03 -10.71
CA GLY A 116 -10.12 -8.38 -10.00
C GLY A 116 -10.04 -6.86 -10.06
N HIS A 117 -8.84 -6.29 -10.02
CA HIS A 117 -8.61 -4.88 -9.68
C HIS A 117 -7.83 -4.09 -10.72
N LEU A 118 -6.87 -4.75 -11.36
CA LEU A 118 -5.93 -4.16 -12.32
C LEU A 118 -5.94 -4.94 -13.64
N PRO A 119 -5.47 -4.30 -14.74
CA PRO A 119 -5.23 -5.00 -16.00
C PRO A 119 -4.26 -6.17 -15.80
N LEU A 120 -4.50 -7.28 -16.52
CA LEU A 120 -3.60 -8.43 -16.53
C LEU A 120 -2.59 -8.26 -17.68
N ASN A 121 -1.30 -8.23 -17.34
CA ASN A 121 -0.23 -8.24 -18.32
C ASN A 121 0.79 -9.31 -17.93
N THR A 122 1.22 -10.12 -18.90
CA THR A 122 2.11 -11.27 -18.69
C THR A 122 3.56 -11.00 -19.06
N ASN A 123 3.85 -9.80 -19.59
CA ASN A 123 5.23 -9.34 -19.71
C ASN A 123 5.88 -9.31 -18.32
N TRP A 124 7.14 -9.77 -18.24
CA TRP A 124 7.86 -9.95 -16.99
C TRP A 124 7.85 -8.69 -16.11
N GLU A 125 8.25 -7.55 -16.64
CA GLU A 125 8.43 -6.32 -15.87
C GLU A 125 7.07 -5.74 -15.46
N ASP A 126 6.12 -5.74 -16.40
CA ASP A 126 4.76 -5.28 -16.18
C ASP A 126 4.05 -6.12 -15.11
N TYR A 127 4.21 -7.45 -15.15
CA TYR A 127 3.63 -8.35 -14.17
C TYR A 127 4.19 -8.09 -12.78
N LEU A 128 5.51 -7.91 -12.64
CA LEU A 128 6.13 -7.59 -11.35
C LEU A 128 5.60 -6.26 -10.79
N TYR A 129 5.52 -5.22 -11.61
CA TYR A 129 4.98 -3.92 -11.22
C TYR A 129 3.50 -4.01 -10.80
N LEU A 130 2.64 -4.58 -11.65
CA LEU A 130 1.19 -4.63 -11.42
C LEU A 130 0.83 -5.51 -10.22
N THR A 131 1.53 -6.62 -10.00
CA THR A 131 1.27 -7.49 -8.84
C THR A 131 1.77 -6.88 -7.53
N GLN A 132 2.93 -6.20 -7.51
CA GLN A 132 3.34 -5.44 -6.33
C GLN A 132 2.41 -4.24 -6.07
N LEU A 133 1.86 -3.62 -7.13
CA LEU A 133 0.88 -2.54 -6.99
C LEU A 133 -0.41 -3.06 -6.37
N ASN A 134 -0.90 -4.21 -6.83
CA ASN A 134 -2.07 -4.88 -6.26
C ASN A 134 -1.85 -5.28 -4.78
N GLN A 135 -0.64 -5.74 -4.44
CA GLN A 135 -0.25 -5.97 -3.04
C GLN A 135 -0.36 -4.68 -2.21
N GLY A 136 0.14 -3.55 -2.75
CA GLY A 136 0.01 -2.24 -2.13
C GLY A 136 -1.45 -1.81 -1.91
N PHE A 137 -2.34 -2.05 -2.89
CA PHE A 137 -3.77 -1.77 -2.78
C PHE A 137 -4.46 -2.63 -1.74
N ALA A 138 -4.17 -3.94 -1.72
CA ALA A 138 -4.74 -4.85 -0.73
C ALA A 138 -4.36 -4.43 0.70
N LEU A 139 -3.07 -4.20 0.95
CA LEU A 139 -2.58 -3.80 2.28
C LEU A 139 -3.12 -2.43 2.69
N LYS A 140 -3.09 -1.43 1.79
CA LYS A 140 -3.70 -0.11 2.04
C LYS A 140 -5.16 -0.25 2.45
N THR A 141 -5.95 -1.00 1.67
CA THR A 141 -7.40 -1.14 1.89
C THR A 141 -7.70 -1.76 3.25
N CYS A 142 -6.99 -2.82 3.62
CA CYS A 142 -7.20 -3.49 4.90
C CYS A 142 -6.76 -2.64 6.09
N LEU A 143 -5.55 -2.06 6.03
CA LEU A 143 -5.02 -1.20 7.08
C LEU A 143 -5.86 0.05 7.30
N GLU A 144 -6.35 0.67 6.21
CA GLU A 144 -7.22 1.84 6.29
C GLU A 144 -8.55 1.52 6.97
N HIS A 145 -9.17 0.37 6.67
CA HIS A 145 -10.38 -0.08 7.36
C HIS A 145 -10.16 -0.22 8.86
N TRP A 146 -9.20 -1.05 9.29
CA TRP A 146 -8.97 -1.28 10.71
C TRP A 146 -8.55 -0.02 11.46
N ARG A 147 -7.81 0.87 10.82
CA ARG A 147 -7.42 2.15 11.43
C ARG A 147 -8.58 3.13 11.63
N THR A 148 -9.64 3.03 10.81
CA THR A 148 -10.69 4.05 10.73
C THR A 148 -12.09 3.57 11.12
N ASN A 149 -12.29 2.26 11.31
CA ASN A 149 -13.58 1.65 11.64
C ASN A 149 -14.08 1.94 13.08
N GLY A 150 -13.22 2.49 13.95
CA GLY A 150 -13.56 2.83 15.33
C GLY A 150 -13.70 1.64 16.28
N ARG A 151 -13.36 0.43 15.83
CA ARG A 151 -13.44 -0.82 16.59
C ARG A 151 -12.09 -1.48 16.79
N THR A 152 -11.28 -1.54 15.73
CA THR A 152 -10.01 -2.26 15.74
C THR A 152 -8.90 -1.40 16.35
N ASN A 153 -8.15 -1.98 17.29
CA ASN A 153 -7.10 -1.28 18.06
C ASN A 153 -5.68 -1.65 17.63
N GLY A 154 -5.51 -2.46 16.59
CA GLY A 154 -4.21 -2.81 16.03
C GLY A 154 -4.29 -3.68 14.80
N SER A 155 -3.30 -3.57 13.93
CA SER A 155 -3.13 -4.42 12.75
C SER A 155 -1.64 -4.67 12.49
N LEU A 156 -1.24 -5.93 12.40
CA LEU A 156 0.13 -6.37 12.14
C LEU A 156 0.17 -7.12 10.81
N ILE A 157 1.04 -6.65 9.92
CA ILE A 157 1.16 -7.17 8.56
C ILE A 157 1.94 -8.48 8.60
N TRP A 158 1.35 -9.54 8.07
CA TRP A 158 2.07 -10.69 7.53
C TRP A 158 2.47 -10.33 6.09
N GLN A 159 3.74 -10.06 5.78
CA GLN A 159 4.89 -10.06 6.68
C GLN A 159 5.83 -8.87 6.40
N LEU A 160 6.80 -8.64 7.28
CA LEU A 160 7.77 -7.55 7.10
C LEU A 160 8.81 -7.89 6.03
N ASN A 161 9.51 -9.02 6.20
CA ASN A 161 10.72 -9.36 5.46
C ASN A 161 10.68 -10.77 4.86
N ASP A 162 11.62 -11.06 3.96
CA ASP A 162 11.86 -12.38 3.38
C ASP A 162 13.18 -13.00 3.86
N CYS A 163 13.24 -14.34 3.89
CA CYS A 163 14.45 -15.10 4.22
C CYS A 163 15.21 -15.61 2.97
N TRP A 164 14.63 -15.47 1.78
CA TRP A 164 15.21 -15.88 0.49
C TRP A 164 14.46 -15.19 -0.67
N PRO A 165 14.97 -15.17 -1.91
CA PRO A 165 14.35 -14.46 -3.04
C PRO A 165 13.02 -15.09 -3.44
N VAL A 166 11.88 -14.47 -3.11
CA VAL A 166 10.59 -15.16 -3.17
C VAL A 166 9.43 -14.21 -3.49
N THR A 167 8.37 -14.76 -4.09
CA THR A 167 7.03 -14.17 -4.09
C THR A 167 6.33 -14.56 -2.80
N SER A 168 6.13 -13.59 -1.92
CA SER A 168 5.61 -13.78 -0.57
C SER A 168 4.79 -12.57 -0.14
N TRP A 169 4.32 -12.59 1.10
CA TRP A 169 3.61 -11.48 1.72
C TRP A 169 4.51 -10.35 2.22
N ALA A 170 5.83 -10.47 2.09
CA ALA A 170 6.75 -9.47 2.63
C ALA A 170 6.57 -8.13 1.94
N ILE A 171 6.78 -7.03 2.66
CA ILE A 171 6.88 -5.67 2.10
C ILE A 171 8.33 -5.22 1.90
N VAL A 172 9.30 -5.95 2.45
CA VAL A 172 10.74 -5.82 2.20
C VAL A 172 11.26 -7.17 1.72
N ASP A 173 11.95 -7.22 0.59
CA ASP A 173 12.45 -8.49 0.04
C ASP A 173 13.74 -8.97 0.74
N SER A 174 14.27 -10.13 0.30
CA SER A 174 15.43 -10.77 0.92
C SER A 174 16.75 -10.02 0.70
N GLU A 175 16.80 -9.07 -0.22
CA GLU A 175 17.94 -8.16 -0.41
C GLU A 175 17.78 -6.88 0.43
N LEU A 176 16.81 -6.84 1.34
CA LEU A 176 16.48 -5.71 2.21
C LEU A 176 15.97 -4.49 1.43
N HIS A 177 15.45 -4.69 0.21
CA HIS A 177 14.87 -3.62 -0.57
C HIS A 177 13.36 -3.49 -0.31
N PRO A 178 12.86 -2.29 0.02
CA PRO A 178 11.43 -2.04 0.10
C PRO A 178 10.73 -2.38 -1.22
N LYS A 179 9.70 -3.22 -1.17
CA LYS A 179 8.79 -3.47 -2.30
C LYS A 179 7.87 -2.26 -2.49
N LEU A 180 7.20 -2.16 -3.64
CA LEU A 180 6.23 -1.10 -3.91
C LEU A 180 5.19 -0.97 -2.77
N ALA A 181 4.69 -2.10 -2.26
CA ALA A 181 3.73 -2.16 -1.17
C ALA A 181 4.21 -1.49 0.15
N TYR A 182 5.53 -1.46 0.42
CA TYR A 182 6.08 -0.76 1.59
C TYR A 182 5.70 0.72 1.59
N HIS A 183 5.69 1.37 0.43
CA HIS A 183 5.41 2.80 0.33
C HIS A 183 3.92 3.10 0.57
N PHE A 184 3.02 2.18 0.20
CA PHE A 184 1.60 2.25 0.55
C PHE A 184 1.38 2.07 2.05
N VAL A 185 2.05 1.09 2.65
CA VAL A 185 2.02 0.85 4.11
C VAL A 185 2.57 2.07 4.87
N LYS A 186 3.70 2.62 4.43
CA LYS A 186 4.29 3.84 5.01
C LYS A 186 3.32 5.01 4.98
N ASN A 187 2.59 5.20 3.88
CA ASN A 187 1.59 6.27 3.74
C ASN A 187 0.40 6.09 4.69
N ILE A 188 -0.15 4.87 4.83
CA ILE A 188 -1.28 4.61 5.75
C ILE A 188 -0.85 4.61 7.23
N PHE A 189 0.44 4.44 7.52
CA PHE A 189 1.03 4.57 8.85
C PHE A 189 1.44 6.00 9.22
N SER A 190 1.24 6.99 8.33
CA SER A 190 1.41 8.40 8.67
C SER A 190 0.61 8.78 9.92
N GLN A 191 1.13 9.71 10.72
CA GLN A 191 0.47 10.16 11.96
C GLN A 191 -0.86 10.87 11.67
N GLN A 192 -0.90 11.61 10.56
CA GLN A 192 -2.11 12.20 10.01
C GLN A 192 -2.45 11.51 8.68
N ILE A 193 -3.71 11.14 8.51
CA ILE A 193 -4.18 10.49 7.29
C ILE A 193 -5.44 11.16 6.76
N VAL A 194 -5.61 11.09 5.44
CA VAL A 194 -6.87 11.34 4.73
C VAL A 194 -7.51 10.00 4.39
N PHE A 195 -8.83 9.88 4.59
CA PHE A 195 -9.59 8.71 4.18
C PHE A 195 -11.01 9.09 3.79
N PHE A 196 -11.65 8.21 3.02
CA PHE A 196 -12.96 8.45 2.46
C PHE A 196 -14.01 7.56 3.12
N SER A 197 -15.21 8.08 3.35
CA SER A 197 -16.35 7.28 3.77
C SER A 197 -17.59 7.64 2.96
N LYS A 198 -18.29 6.62 2.46
CA LYS A 198 -19.55 6.81 1.72
C LYS A 198 -20.72 6.91 2.69
N ASN A 199 -21.48 8.00 2.61
CA ASN A 199 -22.68 8.24 3.41
C ASN A 199 -23.85 8.62 2.48
N LYS A 200 -24.73 7.65 2.20
CA LYS A 200 -25.89 7.80 1.31
C LYS A 200 -25.51 8.44 -0.04
N ASN A 201 -25.69 9.75 -0.15
CA ASN A 201 -25.50 10.53 -1.38
C ASN A 201 -24.21 11.37 -1.39
N LYS A 202 -23.27 11.08 -0.48
CA LYS A 202 -22.03 11.86 -0.33
C LYS A 202 -20.83 10.95 -0.05
N ILE A 203 -19.68 11.37 -0.55
CA ILE A 203 -18.37 10.85 -0.17
C ILE A 203 -17.73 11.87 0.76
N ASP A 204 -17.63 11.53 2.04
CA ASP A 204 -17.00 12.35 3.05
C ASP A 204 -15.48 12.21 2.97
N ILE A 205 -14.78 13.34 3.02
CA ILE A 205 -13.32 13.43 3.05
C ILE A 205 -12.92 13.69 4.49
N ASN A 206 -12.46 12.65 5.17
CA ASN A 206 -12.15 12.67 6.58
C ASN A 206 -10.64 12.80 6.81
N LEU A 207 -10.29 13.46 7.91
CA LEU A 207 -8.93 13.59 8.40
C LEU A 207 -8.85 12.99 9.80
N GLN A 208 -7.79 12.22 10.07
CA GLN A 208 -7.50 11.69 11.40
C GLN A 208 -6.09 12.10 11.81
N ASN A 209 -5.92 12.54 13.06
CA ASN A 209 -4.64 12.82 13.68
C ASN A 209 -4.46 11.92 14.90
N GLN A 210 -3.50 10.99 14.84
CA GLN A 210 -3.15 10.09 15.96
C GLN A 210 -1.93 10.57 16.76
N ASN A 211 -1.46 11.78 16.51
CA ASN A 211 -0.40 12.39 17.29
C ASN A 211 -0.96 13.06 18.56
N ARG A 212 -0.10 13.23 19.56
CA ARG A 212 -0.39 13.94 20.82
C ARG A 212 -0.38 15.48 20.68
N LYS A 213 -0.12 15.99 19.47
CA LYS A 213 -0.11 17.43 19.16
C LYS A 213 -1.11 17.73 18.05
N ASP A 214 -1.65 18.94 18.09
CA ASP A 214 -2.49 19.47 17.01
C ASP A 214 -1.68 19.52 15.71
N PHE A 215 -2.37 19.29 14.60
CA PHE A 215 -1.82 19.39 13.25
C PHE A 215 -2.42 20.59 12.54
N GLU A 216 -1.56 21.44 11.98
CA GLU A 216 -1.96 22.55 11.12
C GLU A 216 -1.33 22.39 9.74
N GLY A 217 -2.14 22.56 8.70
CA GLY A 217 -1.66 22.35 7.34
C GLY A 217 -2.70 22.70 6.29
N ARG A 218 -2.48 22.18 5.08
CA ARG A 218 -3.35 22.38 3.93
C ARG A 218 -3.85 21.06 3.37
N LEU A 219 -5.16 20.97 3.14
CA LEU A 219 -5.79 19.90 2.39
C LEU A 219 -6.04 20.39 0.97
N ARG A 220 -5.52 19.67 -0.02
CA ARG A 220 -5.85 19.83 -1.44
C ARG A 220 -6.73 18.65 -1.87
N ILE A 221 -7.85 18.94 -2.52
CA ILE A 221 -8.77 17.95 -3.09
C ILE A 221 -8.89 18.23 -4.58
N ASN A 222 -8.60 17.24 -5.41
CA ASN A 222 -8.73 17.30 -6.85
C ASN A 222 -9.76 16.26 -7.31
N LEU A 223 -10.75 16.70 -8.08
CA LEU A 223 -11.62 15.82 -8.85
C LEU A 223 -11.05 15.76 -10.26
N ILE A 224 -10.72 14.56 -10.72
CA ILE A 224 -10.01 14.34 -11.98
C ILE A 224 -10.83 13.39 -12.82
N ASP A 225 -11.09 13.78 -14.07
CA ASP A 225 -11.55 12.85 -15.08
C ASP A 225 -10.36 12.08 -15.63
N VAL A 226 -10.31 10.78 -15.33
CA VAL A 226 -9.19 9.91 -15.71
C VAL A 226 -9.02 9.81 -17.22
N SER A 227 -10.13 9.84 -17.98
CA SER A 227 -10.08 9.71 -19.45
C SER A 227 -9.35 10.88 -20.09
N SER A 228 -9.71 12.10 -19.69
CA SER A 228 -9.11 13.32 -20.26
C SER A 228 -7.87 13.80 -19.52
N GLY A 229 -7.63 13.30 -18.30
CA GLY A 229 -6.62 13.82 -17.38
C GLY A 229 -6.92 15.23 -16.85
N LYS A 230 -8.14 15.76 -17.07
CA LYS A 230 -8.50 17.11 -16.67
C LYS A 230 -8.89 17.16 -15.20
N VAL A 231 -8.32 18.14 -14.48
CA VAL A 231 -8.81 18.52 -13.15
C VAL A 231 -10.15 19.25 -13.33
N VAL A 232 -11.24 18.56 -13.01
CA VAL A 232 -12.61 19.08 -13.09
C VAL A 232 -12.87 20.10 -11.99
N LYS A 233 -12.32 19.85 -10.80
CA LYS A 233 -12.44 20.74 -9.64
C LYS A 233 -11.21 20.63 -8.76
N GLU A 234 -10.76 21.77 -8.23
CA GLU A 234 -9.75 21.85 -7.18
C GLU A 234 -10.30 22.62 -5.98
N ILE A 235 -10.05 22.09 -4.78
CA ILE A 235 -10.39 22.72 -3.51
C ILE A 235 -9.14 22.72 -2.64
N ILE A 236 -8.76 23.88 -2.12
CA ILE A 236 -7.67 24.02 -1.15
C ILE A 236 -8.24 24.60 0.14
N LYS A 237 -7.99 23.91 1.25
CA LYS A 237 -8.43 24.33 2.59
C LYS A 237 -7.26 24.38 3.54
N ARG A 238 -7.19 25.42 4.38
CA ARG A 238 -6.41 25.36 5.61
C ARG A 238 -7.18 24.51 6.60
N ILE A 239 -6.49 23.59 7.26
CA ILE A 239 -7.10 22.66 8.21
C ILE A 239 -6.34 22.70 9.54
N ILE A 240 -7.08 22.46 10.62
CA ILE A 240 -6.53 22.21 11.95
C ILE A 240 -7.19 20.92 12.45
N ILE A 241 -6.39 19.93 12.83
CA ILE A 241 -6.87 18.67 13.40
C ILE A 241 -6.30 18.56 14.81
N ARG A 242 -7.17 18.52 15.82
CA ARG A 242 -6.73 18.40 17.21
C ARG A 242 -5.98 17.10 17.46
N ALA A 243 -5.12 17.07 18.47
CA ALA A 243 -4.46 15.86 18.94
C ALA A 243 -5.46 14.72 19.15
N ASN A 244 -5.10 13.50 18.72
CA ASN A 244 -5.93 12.28 18.87
C ASN A 244 -7.40 12.45 18.43
N SER A 245 -7.65 13.16 17.33
CA SER A 245 -9.00 13.47 16.86
C SER A 245 -9.23 13.12 15.39
N LYS A 246 -10.50 13.09 15.00
CA LYS A 246 -10.98 12.92 13.62
C LYS A 246 -11.95 14.04 13.29
N ILE A 247 -11.89 14.55 12.06
CA ILE A 247 -12.85 15.52 11.52
C ILE A 247 -13.26 15.13 10.09
N THR A 248 -14.44 15.58 9.67
CA THR A 248 -14.83 15.59 8.25
C THR A 248 -14.50 16.97 7.69
N ALA A 249 -13.56 17.04 6.75
CA ALA A 249 -13.04 18.32 6.23
C ALA A 249 -13.81 18.81 4.99
N ASP A 250 -14.37 17.88 4.21
CA ASP A 250 -15.19 18.18 3.04
C ASP A 250 -16.10 16.99 2.70
N ASN A 251 -17.00 17.18 1.73
CA ASN A 251 -17.76 16.11 1.10
C ASN A 251 -17.99 16.41 -0.39
N ILE A 252 -18.13 15.36 -1.18
CA ILE A 252 -18.49 15.41 -2.61
C ILE A 252 -19.81 14.67 -2.79
N SER A 253 -20.76 15.22 -3.57
CA SER A 253 -21.98 14.47 -3.92
C SER A 253 -21.61 13.20 -4.66
N SER A 254 -22.21 12.06 -4.30
CA SER A 254 -21.98 10.80 -5.01
C SER A 254 -22.57 10.79 -6.43
N ASP A 255 -23.49 11.70 -6.74
CA ASP A 255 -24.14 11.78 -8.06
C ASP A 255 -23.14 11.98 -9.20
N ILE A 256 -22.01 12.64 -8.93
CA ILE A 256 -20.94 12.84 -9.91
C ILE A 256 -20.39 11.52 -10.47
N PHE A 257 -20.39 10.44 -9.67
CA PHE A 257 -19.92 9.13 -10.11
C PHE A 257 -21.00 8.36 -10.88
N ASN A 258 -22.28 8.70 -10.68
CA ASN A 258 -23.38 8.16 -11.50
C ASN A 258 -23.36 8.79 -12.89
N GLU A 259 -23.08 10.09 -12.97
CA GLU A 259 -22.94 10.84 -14.22
C GLU A 259 -21.66 10.47 -14.98
N ASN A 260 -20.54 10.33 -14.27
CA ASN A 260 -19.26 9.97 -14.87
C ASN A 260 -18.43 9.09 -13.92
N LYS A 261 -18.42 7.78 -14.19
CA LYS A 261 -17.60 6.80 -13.45
C LYS A 261 -16.09 6.98 -13.63
N ASN A 262 -15.66 7.79 -14.59
CA ASN A 262 -14.24 8.10 -14.81
C ASN A 262 -13.70 9.19 -13.87
N ILE A 263 -14.54 9.75 -13.01
CA ILE A 263 -14.10 10.70 -11.99
C ILE A 263 -13.46 9.96 -10.82
N ILE A 264 -12.28 10.42 -10.43
CA ILE A 264 -11.64 10.07 -9.17
C ILE A 264 -11.47 11.32 -8.31
N VAL A 265 -11.40 11.11 -6.99
CA VAL A 265 -11.07 12.16 -6.02
C VAL A 265 -9.70 11.84 -5.45
N ILE A 266 -8.76 12.78 -5.54
CA ILE A 266 -7.46 12.70 -4.87
C ILE A 266 -7.44 13.77 -3.78
N ALA A 267 -7.10 13.36 -2.56
CA ALA A 267 -6.97 14.26 -1.43
C ALA A 267 -5.57 14.13 -0.82
N SER A 268 -4.86 15.26 -0.77
CA SER A 268 -3.47 15.34 -0.32
C SER A 268 -3.34 16.33 0.83
N LEU A 269 -2.76 15.88 1.93
CA LEU A 269 -2.51 16.65 3.14
C LEU A 269 -1.05 17.12 3.16
N PHE A 270 -0.85 18.42 3.35
CA PHE A 270 0.46 19.05 3.36
C PHE A 270 0.71 19.79 4.67
N ASN A 271 1.96 19.79 5.11
CA ASN A 271 2.45 20.69 6.15
C ASN A 271 2.44 22.15 5.67
N ASN A 272 2.61 23.09 6.61
CA ASN A 272 2.73 24.52 6.30
C ASN A 272 3.95 24.85 5.41
N ASP A 273 5.03 24.06 5.50
CA ASP A 273 6.21 24.18 4.63
C ASP A 273 6.00 23.63 3.21
N GLY A 274 4.83 23.03 2.94
CA GLY A 274 4.48 22.43 1.65
C GLY A 274 4.90 20.98 1.47
N SER A 275 5.51 20.34 2.46
CA SER A 275 5.82 18.90 2.40
C SER A 275 4.56 18.05 2.50
N LEU A 276 4.48 16.99 1.68
CA LEU A 276 3.37 16.05 1.66
C LEU A 276 3.42 15.15 2.90
N VAL A 277 2.30 15.06 3.63
CA VAL A 277 2.14 14.25 4.84
C VAL A 277 1.46 12.92 4.54
N ASN A 278 0.37 12.98 3.76
CA ASN A 278 -0.40 11.82 3.36
C ASN A 278 -1.19 12.16 2.09
N THR A 279 -1.39 11.17 1.23
CA THR A 279 -2.31 11.28 0.09
C THR A 279 -3.17 10.03 0.01
N ASN A 280 -4.41 10.20 -0.44
CA ASN A 280 -5.34 9.11 -0.66
C ASN A 280 -6.24 9.43 -1.87
N TYR A 281 -6.84 8.39 -2.44
CA TYR A 281 -7.78 8.54 -3.54
C TYR A 281 -9.07 7.74 -3.31
N TYR A 282 -10.13 8.17 -3.97
CA TYR A 282 -11.42 7.49 -4.06
C TYR A 282 -11.84 7.36 -5.52
N ASN A 283 -12.35 6.18 -5.87
CA ASN A 283 -12.89 5.81 -7.16
C ASN A 283 -14.05 4.83 -6.94
N GLU A 284 -15.12 4.96 -7.73
CA GLU A 284 -16.32 4.12 -7.60
C GLU A 284 -16.18 2.76 -8.31
N GLN A 285 -15.28 2.67 -9.30
CA GLN A 285 -15.02 1.46 -10.08
C GLN A 285 -13.56 1.04 -9.96
N SER A 286 -13.26 -0.26 -10.10
CA SER A 286 -11.88 -0.77 -10.09
C SER A 286 -11.03 -0.13 -11.19
N TRP A 287 -9.72 -0.02 -10.92
CA TRP A 287 -8.78 0.64 -11.82
C TRP A 287 -8.80 0.08 -13.25
N LYS A 288 -8.93 -1.24 -13.42
CA LYS A 288 -9.00 -1.92 -14.73
C LYS A 288 -10.13 -1.48 -15.67
N TYR A 289 -11.11 -0.71 -15.20
CA TYR A 289 -12.22 -0.21 -16.02
C TYR A 289 -12.05 1.23 -16.48
N PHE A 290 -11.10 1.97 -15.92
CA PHE A 290 -10.75 3.28 -16.44
C PHE A 290 -9.99 3.13 -17.75
N LYS A 291 -10.12 4.16 -18.60
CA LYS A 291 -9.23 4.40 -19.72
C LYS A 291 -8.49 5.68 -19.42
N ALA A 292 -7.17 5.68 -19.58
CA ALA A 292 -6.37 6.87 -19.32
C ALA A 292 -5.45 7.13 -20.51
N ASP A 293 -5.27 8.41 -20.85
CA ASP A 293 -4.18 8.76 -21.76
C ASP A 293 -2.82 8.51 -21.10
N GLU A 294 -1.85 8.14 -21.94
CA GLU A 294 -0.45 8.05 -21.52
C GLU A 294 0.02 9.40 -20.97
N ALA A 295 0.65 9.35 -19.79
CA ALA A 295 1.25 10.50 -19.16
C ALA A 295 2.74 10.56 -19.52
N LYS A 296 3.18 11.67 -20.11
CA LYS A 296 4.60 11.90 -20.40
C LYS A 296 5.30 12.35 -19.12
N ILE A 297 6.03 11.43 -18.52
CA ILE A 297 6.84 11.67 -17.32
C ILE A 297 8.24 12.10 -17.75
N SER A 298 8.71 13.20 -17.16
CA SER A 298 10.04 13.75 -17.39
C SER A 298 10.88 13.68 -16.12
N LEU A 299 12.12 13.26 -16.27
CA LEU A 299 13.08 13.11 -15.19
C LEU A 299 14.19 14.13 -15.33
N ARG A 300 14.61 14.72 -14.22
CA ARG A 300 15.83 15.53 -14.13
C ARG A 300 16.65 15.08 -12.94
N ILE A 301 17.88 14.69 -13.19
CA ILE A 301 18.84 14.37 -12.12
C ILE A 301 19.48 15.67 -11.64
N SER A 302 19.57 15.82 -10.32
CA SER A 302 20.26 16.93 -9.66
C SER A 302 21.06 16.43 -8.47
N GLY A 303 21.91 17.32 -7.92
CA GLY A 303 22.80 16.99 -6.81
C GLY A 303 24.07 16.26 -7.24
N LYS A 304 24.90 15.94 -6.24
CA LYS A 304 26.12 15.13 -6.38
C LYS A 304 26.03 13.97 -5.40
N ASP A 305 26.71 12.87 -5.71
CA ASP A 305 26.87 11.73 -4.81
C ASP A 305 27.40 12.20 -3.44
N PRO A 306 26.82 11.74 -2.29
CA PRO A 306 25.76 10.74 -2.12
C PRO A 306 24.33 11.32 -2.08
N LYS A 307 24.17 12.61 -2.40
CA LYS A 307 22.90 13.34 -2.35
C LYS A 307 22.30 13.55 -3.74
N LYS A 308 22.49 12.61 -4.67
CA LYS A 308 21.80 12.69 -5.97
C LYS A 308 20.30 12.49 -5.75
N GLN A 309 19.52 13.25 -6.51
CA GLN A 309 18.07 13.24 -6.47
C GLN A 309 17.52 13.24 -7.89
N ILE A 310 16.31 12.73 -8.03
CA ILE A 310 15.55 12.77 -9.28
C ILE A 310 14.32 13.63 -9.04
N SER A 311 14.23 14.70 -9.81
CA SER A 311 12.99 15.46 -9.98
C SER A 311 12.14 14.77 -11.04
N VAL A 312 10.89 14.48 -10.68
CA VAL A 312 9.88 13.87 -11.55
C VAL A 312 8.77 14.89 -11.79
N LYS A 313 8.44 15.12 -13.06
CA LYS A 313 7.33 15.98 -13.50
C LYS A 313 6.51 15.27 -14.56
N THR A 314 5.26 15.66 -14.71
CA THR A 314 4.34 15.09 -15.70
C THR A 314 3.53 16.16 -16.42
N ASN A 315 3.09 15.87 -17.64
CA ASN A 315 2.17 16.72 -18.40
C ASN A 315 0.67 16.42 -18.13
N LYS A 316 0.36 15.22 -17.66
CA LYS A 316 -0.99 14.72 -17.31
C LYS A 316 -0.93 14.02 -15.95
N PRO A 317 -2.06 13.82 -15.24
CA PRO A 317 -2.06 12.98 -14.04
C PRO A 317 -1.41 11.62 -14.32
N ALA A 318 -0.35 11.31 -13.59
CA ALA A 318 0.36 10.05 -13.67
C ALA A 318 0.14 9.26 -12.38
N TYR A 319 -0.51 8.11 -12.49
CA TYR A 319 -0.95 7.30 -11.36
C TYR A 319 0.10 6.24 -11.01
N PHE A 320 0.40 6.13 -9.72
CA PHE A 320 1.28 5.11 -9.13
C PHE A 320 2.64 4.97 -9.80
N VAL A 321 3.28 6.10 -10.12
CA VAL A 321 4.60 6.15 -10.76
C VAL A 321 5.64 5.36 -9.97
N ASP A 322 6.31 4.44 -10.64
CA ASP A 322 7.45 3.70 -10.12
C ASP A 322 8.66 3.84 -11.05
N LEU A 323 9.84 3.89 -10.45
CA LEU A 323 11.11 4.08 -11.16
C LEU A 323 11.98 2.88 -10.91
N TYR A 324 12.65 2.41 -11.96
CA TYR A 324 13.53 1.24 -11.87
C TYR A 324 14.81 1.44 -12.68
N THR A 325 15.94 1.15 -12.03
CA THR A 325 17.26 1.02 -12.63
C THR A 325 18.04 -0.01 -11.83
N PRO A 326 18.74 -0.96 -12.47
CA PRO A 326 19.54 -1.96 -11.75
C PRO A 326 20.55 -1.36 -10.77
N GLY A 327 20.55 -1.87 -9.54
CA GLY A 327 21.46 -1.48 -8.47
C GLY A 327 21.08 -0.20 -7.72
N ILE A 328 19.94 0.41 -8.05
CA ILE A 328 19.48 1.69 -7.49
C ILE A 328 18.19 1.49 -6.69
N VAL A 329 18.18 2.02 -5.47
CA VAL A 329 17.00 2.06 -4.60
C VAL A 329 16.42 3.47 -4.59
N PHE A 330 15.12 3.56 -4.82
CA PHE A 330 14.35 4.81 -4.82
C PHE A 330 13.55 4.93 -3.51
N ASP A 331 13.67 6.05 -2.81
CA ASP A 331 13.02 6.25 -1.49
C ASP A 331 11.50 6.48 -1.57
N LYS A 332 10.99 6.74 -2.79
CA LYS A 332 9.59 6.95 -3.11
C LYS A 332 9.24 6.17 -4.36
N ARG A 333 8.21 5.33 -4.25
CA ARG A 333 7.69 4.47 -5.32
C ARG A 333 6.16 4.44 -5.24
N GLY A 334 5.49 4.20 -6.35
CA GLY A 334 4.04 4.04 -6.42
C GLY A 334 3.25 5.31 -6.10
N PHE A 335 3.82 6.49 -6.34
CA PHE A 335 3.18 7.77 -6.02
C PHE A 335 2.38 8.31 -7.21
N THR A 336 1.27 9.00 -6.93
CA THR A 336 0.56 9.77 -7.96
C THR A 336 1.11 11.19 -8.01
N ILE A 337 1.29 11.73 -9.21
CA ILE A 337 1.75 13.11 -9.45
C ILE A 337 0.83 13.80 -10.44
N LEU A 338 0.43 15.03 -10.13
CA LEU A 338 -0.44 15.85 -10.98
C LEU A 338 0.35 16.86 -11.83
N PRO A 339 -0.22 17.37 -12.94
CA PRO A 339 0.43 18.42 -13.73
C PRO A 339 0.74 19.66 -12.89
N GLY A 340 1.93 20.20 -13.07
CA GLY A 340 2.42 21.36 -12.30
C GLY A 340 3.06 21.00 -10.95
N GLU A 341 2.98 19.73 -10.52
CA GLU A 341 3.71 19.24 -9.34
C GLU A 341 5.13 18.78 -9.70
N GLU A 342 5.98 18.74 -8.68
CA GLU A 342 7.34 18.24 -8.78
C GLU A 342 7.61 17.28 -7.61
N MET A 343 7.86 16.01 -7.92
CA MET A 343 8.23 15.01 -6.92
C MET A 343 9.75 14.84 -6.90
N ILE A 344 10.35 15.05 -5.74
CA ILE A 344 11.77 14.79 -5.52
C ILE A 344 11.95 13.40 -4.90
N VAL A 345 12.66 12.52 -5.61
CA VAL A 345 12.98 11.15 -5.20
C VAL A 345 14.47 11.08 -4.87
N ASN A 346 14.81 10.65 -3.66
CA ASN A 346 16.18 10.37 -3.28
C ASN A 346 16.57 8.98 -3.76
N ILE A 347 17.82 8.84 -4.21
CA ILE A 347 18.36 7.57 -4.69
C ILE A 347 19.59 7.15 -3.90
N THR A 348 19.70 5.86 -3.65
CA THR A 348 20.88 5.21 -3.06
C THR A 348 21.21 3.95 -3.85
N GLY A 349 22.39 3.37 -3.64
CA GLY A 349 22.79 2.11 -4.27
C GLY A 349 24.12 2.16 -5.01
N LYS A 350 24.39 1.11 -5.78
CA LYS A 350 25.62 1.00 -6.59
C LYS A 350 25.47 1.87 -7.84
N ASN A 351 26.55 2.51 -8.28
CA ASN A 351 26.59 3.31 -9.53
C ASN A 351 25.68 4.55 -9.56
N VAL A 352 25.23 5.06 -8.40
CA VAL A 352 24.48 6.33 -8.31
C VAL A 352 25.24 7.47 -8.99
N SER A 353 26.58 7.49 -8.90
CA SER A 353 27.44 8.50 -9.53
C SER A 353 27.32 8.57 -11.06
N GLU A 354 26.96 7.48 -11.74
CA GLU A 354 26.96 7.38 -13.21
C GLU A 354 25.56 7.38 -13.85
N ILE A 355 24.50 7.26 -13.04
CA ILE A 355 23.12 7.16 -13.53
C ILE A 355 22.73 8.33 -14.44
N LYS A 356 22.13 8.02 -15.59
CA LYS A 356 21.50 8.96 -16.51
C LYS A 356 19.99 8.73 -16.54
N THR A 357 19.23 9.75 -16.90
CA THR A 357 17.76 9.67 -16.98
C THR A 357 17.28 8.61 -17.97
N ASN A 358 18.05 8.35 -19.05
CA ASN A 358 17.71 7.35 -20.06
C ASN A 358 17.90 5.90 -19.57
N ASP A 359 18.61 5.70 -18.45
CA ASP A 359 18.80 4.38 -17.83
C ASP A 359 17.65 4.01 -16.88
N ILE A 360 16.70 4.94 -16.68
CA ILE A 360 15.60 4.80 -15.73
C ILE A 360 14.35 4.38 -16.48
N LYS A 361 13.88 3.16 -16.20
CA LYS A 361 12.57 2.70 -16.62
C LYS A 361 11.52 3.36 -15.74
N ILE A 362 10.43 3.77 -16.37
CA ILE A 362 9.31 4.45 -15.72
C ILE A 362 8.07 3.59 -15.91
N PHE A 363 7.49 3.16 -14.81
CA PHE A 363 6.18 2.52 -14.79
C PHE A 363 5.15 3.54 -14.30
N SER A 364 3.96 3.51 -14.87
CA SER A 364 2.79 4.23 -14.38
C SER A 364 1.56 3.43 -14.75
N LEU A 365 0.56 3.42 -13.87
CA LEU A 365 -0.66 2.68 -14.13
C LEU A 365 -1.35 3.16 -15.42
N ASN A 366 -1.20 4.43 -15.79
CA ASN A 366 -1.71 4.99 -17.06
C ASN A 366 -1.41 4.11 -18.28
N ASN A 367 -0.23 3.47 -18.34
CA ASN A 367 0.20 2.69 -19.50
C ASN A 367 -0.57 1.36 -19.66
N TYR A 368 -1.43 1.02 -18.69
CA TYR A 368 -2.18 -0.21 -18.66
C TYR A 368 -3.70 0.00 -18.67
N LEU A 369 -4.17 1.26 -18.55
CA LEU A 369 -5.59 1.64 -18.45
C LEU A 369 -6.24 1.90 -19.82
#